data_AF-A0A1S8GNZ0-F1
#
_entry.id   AF-A0A1S8GNZ0-F1
#
_cell.length_a   1.000
_cell.length_b   1.000
_cell.length_c   1.000
_cell.angle_alpha   90.00
_cell.angle_beta   90.00
_cell.angle_gamma   90.00
#
_symmetry.space_group_name_H-M   'P 1'
#
loop_
_entity.id
_entity.type
_entity.pdbx_description
1 polymer ?
#
loop_
_entity_poly.entity_id
_entity_poly.type
_entity_poly.pdbx_seq_one_letter_code
_entity_poly.pdbx_strand_id
1 'polypeptide(L)'
;MIPFLLKTCLSAVLVASIATVARRLPALGALIASLPLVSVLGMLFLWVEKPDRELMATHSEATFWYVLPSLPMFLLIPFLLRRGWPFWGSLAAGCVLTILLYLVVVWCARRYGVAL
;
A
#
# COMPACT_ATOMS: atom_id res chain seq x y z
N MET A 1 6.47 10.47 22.67
CA MET A 1 5.62 9.25 22.82
C MET A 1 4.14 9.53 22.59
N ILE A 2 3.58 10.60 23.18
CA ILE A 2 2.17 11.03 22.96
C ILE A 2 1.79 11.20 21.46
N PRO A 3 2.61 11.84 20.58
CA PRO A 3 2.25 11.95 19.16
C PRO A 3 2.26 10.60 18.43
N PHE A 4 3.10 9.65 18.85
CA PHE A 4 3.12 8.30 18.27
C PHE A 4 1.86 7.51 18.64
N LEU A 5 1.44 7.53 19.91
CA LEU A 5 0.22 6.86 20.34
C LEU A 5 -1.02 7.41 19.62
N LEU A 6 -1.11 8.73 19.44
CA LEU A 6 -2.23 9.36 18.74
C LEU A 6 -2.26 8.92 17.27
N LYS A 7 -1.12 8.95 16.56
CA LYS A 7 -1.01 8.47 15.17
C LYS A 7 -1.42 7.00 15.06
N THR A 8 -0.95 6.15 15.97
CA THR A 8 -1.28 4.72 15.98
C THR A 8 -2.76 4.47 16.21
N CYS A 9 -3.40 5.14 17.19
CA CYS A 9 -4.83 5.02 17.42
C CYS A 9 -5.64 5.46 16.20
N LEU A 10 -5.25 6.57 15.56
CA LEU A 10 -5.95 7.10 14.39
C LEU A 10 -5.84 6.16 13.18
N SER A 11 -4.65 5.59 12.95
CA SER A 11 -4.45 4.55 11.94
C SER A 11 -5.23 3.26 12.24
N ALA A 12 -5.29 2.83 13.51
CA ALA A 12 -6.05 1.65 13.92
C ALA A 12 -7.56 1.84 13.71
N VAL A 13 -8.10 3.01 14.09
CA VAL A 13 -9.50 3.38 13.86
C VAL A 13 -9.81 3.41 12.37
N LEU A 14 -8.92 3.98 11.55
CA LEU A 14 -9.08 3.98 10.09
C LEU A 14 -9.17 2.55 9.55
N VAL A 15 -8.19 1.69 9.86
CA VAL A 15 -8.16 0.30 9.39
C VAL A 15 -9.41 -0.48 9.84
N ALA A 16 -9.82 -0.33 11.11
CA ALA A 16 -11.02 -0.98 11.64
C ALA A 16 -12.30 -0.49 10.93
N SER A 17 -12.37 0.80 10.62
CA SER A 17 -13.49 1.39 9.88
C SER A 17 -13.59 0.82 8.47
N ILE A 18 -12.47 0.74 7.75
CA ILE A 18 -12.40 0.17 6.39
C ILE A 18 -12.86 -1.30 6.41
N ALA A 19 -12.34 -2.10 7.34
CA ALA A 19 -12.71 -3.50 7.49
C ALA A 19 -14.22 -3.67 7.78
N THR A 20 -14.79 -2.79 8.58
CA THR A 20 -16.22 -2.82 8.94
C THR A 20 -17.12 -2.46 7.76
N VAL A 21 -16.75 -1.43 6.99
CA VAL A 21 -17.50 -1.01 5.79
C VAL A 21 -17.43 -2.08 4.70
N ALA A 22 -16.25 -2.66 4.47
CA ALA A 22 -16.07 -3.71 3.48
C ALA A 22 -16.91 -4.97 3.75
N ARG A 23 -17.20 -5.29 5.02
CA ARG A 23 -18.10 -6.40 5.39
C ARG A 23 -19.56 -6.16 5.00
N ARG A 24 -20.03 -4.90 5.00
CA ARG A 24 -21.41 -4.55 4.67
C ARG A 24 -21.61 -4.25 3.19
N LEU A 25 -20.63 -3.59 2.57
CA LEU A 25 -20.69 -3.13 1.18
C LEU A 25 -19.35 -3.41 0.49
N PRO A 26 -19.16 -4.61 -0.09
CA PRO A 26 -17.88 -5.03 -0.68
C PRO A 26 -17.36 -4.08 -1.78
N ALA A 27 -18.24 -3.52 -2.60
CA ALA A 27 -17.87 -2.57 -3.65
C ALA A 27 -17.35 -1.24 -3.10
N LEU A 28 -18.00 -0.68 -2.06
CA LEU A 28 -17.48 0.49 -1.35
C LEU A 28 -16.21 0.15 -0.56
N GLY A 29 -16.13 -1.06 0.00
CA GLY A 29 -14.92 -1.56 0.65
C GLY A 29 -13.73 -1.58 -0.32
N ALA A 30 -13.93 -2.03 -1.56
CA ALA A 30 -12.90 -2.02 -2.60
C ALA A 30 -12.52 -0.59 -3.01
N LEU A 31 -13.49 0.32 -3.14
CA LEU A 31 -13.23 1.74 -3.42
C LEU A 31 -12.39 2.37 -2.31
N ILE A 32 -12.78 2.16 -1.05
CA ILE A 32 -12.09 2.71 0.12
C ILE A 32 -10.70 2.07 0.28
N ALA A 33 -10.56 0.76 0.02
CA ALA A 33 -9.28 0.07 0.04
C ALA A 33 -8.36 0.53 -1.10
N SER A 34 -8.92 0.95 -2.24
CA SER A 34 -8.14 1.51 -3.35
C SER A 34 -7.65 2.94 -3.08
N LEU A 35 -8.32 3.67 -2.17
CA LEU A 35 -7.85 4.97 -1.72
C LEU A 35 -6.61 4.76 -0.84
N PRO A 36 -5.48 5.43 -1.13
CA PRO A 36 -4.24 5.28 -0.37
C PRO A 36 -4.32 6.07 0.95
N LEU A 37 -5.37 5.87 1.74
CA LEU A 37 -5.67 6.64 2.97
C LEU A 37 -4.52 6.57 3.97
N VAL A 38 -3.87 5.41 4.09
CA VAL A 38 -2.69 5.24 4.94
C VAL A 38 -1.53 6.10 4.43
N SER A 39 -1.27 6.12 3.12
CA SER A 39 -0.24 6.97 2.52
C SER A 39 -0.57 8.46 2.67
N VAL A 40 -1.83 8.85 2.47
CA VAL A 40 -2.28 10.24 2.66
C VAL A 40 -2.10 10.69 4.11
N LEU A 41 -2.47 9.86 5.09
CA LEU A 41 -2.18 10.16 6.50
C LEU A 41 -0.68 10.28 6.77
N GLY A 42 0.14 9.39 6.17
CA GLY A 42 1.59 9.47 6.25
C GLY A 42 2.15 10.79 5.71
N MET A 43 1.69 11.21 4.52
CA MET A 43 2.06 12.49 3.90
C MET A 43 1.63 13.69 4.75
N LEU A 44 0.42 13.67 5.32
CA LEU A 44 -0.06 14.73 6.21
C LEU A 44 0.81 14.84 7.46
N PHE A 45 1.15 13.71 8.09
CA PHE A 45 2.04 13.71 9.25
C PHE A 45 3.45 14.20 8.89
N LEU A 46 3.99 13.74 7.77
CA LEU A 46 5.31 14.17 7.30
C LEU A 46 5.31 15.67 7.01
N TRP A 47 4.24 16.22 6.42
CA TRP A 47 4.11 17.65 6.13
C TRP A 47 4.01 18.48 7.40
N VAL A 48 3.23 18.02 8.38
CA VAL A 48 3.09 18.71 9.68
C VAL A 48 4.41 18.71 10.45
N GLU A 49 5.19 17.62 10.38
CA GLU A 49 6.48 17.52 11.08
C GLU A 49 7.62 18.23 10.34
N LYS A 50 7.61 18.17 9.01
CA LYS A 50 8.63 18.77 8.15
C LYS A 50 7.98 19.24 6.83
N PRO A 51 7.51 20.50 6.77
CA PRO A 51 6.86 21.05 5.57
C PRO A 51 7.90 21.39 4.50
N ASP A 52 8.40 20.36 3.82
CA ASP A 52 9.40 20.44 2.76
C ASP A 52 8.80 19.96 1.43
N ARG A 53 8.74 20.86 0.45
CA ARG A 53 8.08 20.61 -0.85
C ARG A 53 8.81 19.57 -1.68
N GLU A 54 10.13 19.59 -1.69
CA GLU A 54 10.94 18.67 -2.50
C GLU A 54 10.90 17.27 -1.89
N LEU A 55 10.94 17.19 -0.56
CA LEU A 55 10.73 15.94 0.17
C LEU A 55 9.35 15.33 -0.12
N MET A 56 8.28 16.13 -0.09
CA MET A 56 6.94 15.64 -0.42
C MET A 56 6.82 15.17 -1.85
N ALA A 57 7.37 15.92 -2.80
CA ALA A 57 7.34 15.56 -4.22
C ALA A 57 8.04 14.20 -4.42
N THR A 58 9.26 14.08 -3.91
CA THR A 58 10.05 12.83 -3.99
C THR A 58 9.32 11.65 -3.32
N HIS A 59 8.76 11.86 -2.12
CA HIS A 59 8.02 10.82 -1.41
C HIS A 59 6.76 10.38 -2.16
N SER A 60 6.06 11.33 -2.80
CA SER A 60 4.85 11.06 -3.58
C SER A 60 5.16 10.31 -4.86
N GLU A 61 6.22 10.72 -5.59
CA GLU A 61 6.70 10.03 -6.79
C GLU A 61 7.18 8.62 -6.48
N ALA A 62 7.97 8.44 -5.41
CA ALA A 62 8.41 7.12 -4.97
C ALA A 62 7.21 6.23 -4.64
N THR A 63 6.21 6.75 -3.90
CA THR A 63 4.99 6.01 -3.58
C THR A 63 4.26 5.55 -4.84
N PHE A 64 4.14 6.41 -5.85
CA PHE A 64 3.54 6.05 -7.15
C PHE A 64 4.29 4.88 -7.80
N TRP A 65 5.62 4.94 -7.88
CA TRP A 65 6.44 3.88 -8.48
C TRP A 65 6.36 2.55 -7.72
N TYR A 66 6.22 2.57 -6.39
CA TYR A 66 6.05 1.35 -5.59
C TYR A 66 4.63 0.76 -5.67
N VAL A 67 3.60 1.57 -5.92
CA VAL A 67 2.23 1.06 -6.08
C VAL A 67 2.10 0.19 -7.33
N LEU A 68 2.70 0.58 -8.46
CA LEU A 68 2.62 -0.15 -9.73
C LEU A 68 2.97 -1.66 -9.62
N PRO A 69 4.14 -2.05 -9.10
CA PRO A 69 4.50 -3.46 -8.94
C PRO A 69 3.67 -4.21 -7.88
N SER A 70 2.89 -3.52 -7.04
CA SER A 70 1.94 -4.17 -6.10
C SER A 70 0.58 -4.51 -6.74
N LEU A 71 0.21 -3.85 -7.84
CA LEU A 71 -1.08 -4.07 -8.52
C LEU A 71 -1.30 -5.52 -9.00
N PRO A 72 -0.30 -6.25 -9.56
CA PRO A 72 -0.50 -7.62 -10.02
C PRO A 72 -0.99 -8.59 -8.93
N MET A 73 -0.67 -8.34 -7.67
CA MET A 73 -1.17 -9.13 -6.54
C MET A 73 -2.70 -9.10 -6.45
N PHE A 74 -3.32 -7.95 -6.70
CA PHE A 74 -4.79 -7.79 -6.67
C PHE A 74 -5.50 -8.57 -7.78
N LEU A 75 -4.77 -9.02 -8.82
CA LEU A 75 -5.28 -9.92 -9.86
C LEU A 75 -4.93 -11.38 -9.55
N LEU A 76 -3.73 -11.64 -9.03
CA LEU A 76 -3.27 -12.99 -8.71
C LEU A 76 -4.11 -13.64 -7.61
N ILE A 77 -4.38 -12.93 -6.52
CA ILE A 77 -5.16 -13.47 -5.38
C ILE A 77 -6.55 -13.96 -5.83
N PRO A 78 -7.41 -13.15 -6.50
CA PRO A 78 -8.71 -13.62 -6.94
C PRO A 78 -8.60 -14.73 -8.00
N PHE A 79 -7.56 -14.72 -8.84
CA PHE A 79 -7.32 -15.80 -9.80
C PHE A 79 -7.06 -17.14 -9.11
N LEU A 80 -6.17 -17.18 -8.11
CA LEU A 80 -5.87 -18.40 -7.35
C LEU A 80 -7.06 -18.87 -6.51
N LEU A 81 -7.78 -17.95 -5.86
CA LEU A 81 -8.99 -18.26 -5.10
C LEU A 81 -10.07 -18.91 -5.99
N ARG A 82 -10.30 -18.37 -7.20
CA ARG A 82 -11.24 -18.95 -8.17
C ARG A 82 -10.81 -20.32 -8.69
N ARG A 83 -9.52 -20.66 -8.57
CA ARG A 83 -8.95 -21.96 -8.94
C ARG A 83 -8.90 -22.96 -7.78
N GLY A 84 -9.52 -22.63 -6.64
CA GLY A 84 -9.64 -23.50 -5.48
C GLY A 84 -8.43 -23.50 -4.54
N TRP A 85 -7.47 -22.58 -4.71
CA TRP A 85 -6.36 -22.45 -3.76
C TRP A 85 -6.84 -21.93 -2.39
N PRO A 86 -6.22 -22.38 -1.28
CA PRO A 86 -6.55 -21.87 0.05
C PRO A 86 -6.18 -20.39 0.17
N PHE A 87 -6.97 -19.62 0.92
CA PHE A 87 -6.78 -18.17 1.11
C PHE A 87 -5.36 -17.78 1.52
N TRP A 88 -4.82 -18.43 2.55
CA TRP A 88 -3.47 -18.15 3.05
C TRP A 88 -2.39 -18.43 2.01
N GLY A 89 -2.58 -19.46 1.17
CA GLY A 89 -1.67 -19.76 0.05
C GLY A 89 -1.73 -18.71 -1.04
N SER A 90 -2.93 -18.27 -1.42
CA SER A 90 -3.14 -17.19 -2.39
C SER A 90 -2.54 -15.87 -1.90
N LEU A 91 -2.70 -15.53 -0.62
CA LEU A 91 -2.12 -14.35 0.00
C LEU A 91 -0.58 -14.40 0.00
N ALA A 92 0.00 -15.52 0.43
CA ALA A 92 1.45 -15.71 0.45
C ALA A 92 2.05 -15.60 -0.96
N ALA A 93 1.42 -16.22 -1.97
CA ALA A 93 1.84 -16.11 -3.36
C ALA A 93 1.78 -14.65 -3.87
N GLY A 94 0.73 -13.92 -3.50
CA GLY A 94 0.59 -12.48 -3.78
C GLY A 94 1.70 -11.63 -3.18
N CYS A 95 2.05 -11.88 -1.91
CA CYS A 95 3.15 -11.22 -1.21
C CYS A 95 4.50 -11.52 -1.89
N VAL A 96 4.78 -12.80 -2.17
CA VAL A 96 6.02 -13.22 -2.85
C VAL A 96 6.14 -12.57 -4.22
N LEU A 97 5.06 -12.56 -5.01
CA LEU A 97 5.04 -11.90 -6.31
C LEU A 97 5.39 -10.40 -6.19
N THR A 98 4.76 -9.68 -5.26
CA THR A 98 5.03 -8.25 -5.03
C THR A 98 6.49 -8.00 -4.67
N ILE A 99 7.06 -8.81 -3.77
CA ILE A 99 8.48 -8.71 -3.38
C ILE A 99 9.39 -8.91 -4.60
N LEU A 100 9.14 -9.95 -5.40
CA LEU A 100 9.93 -10.20 -6.61
C LEU A 100 9.84 -9.04 -7.60
N LEU A 101 8.65 -8.48 -7.81
CA LEU A 101 8.47 -7.32 -8.67
C LEU A 101 9.18 -6.07 -8.15
N TYR A 102 9.18 -5.83 -6.84
CA TYR A 102 9.94 -4.74 -6.23
C TYR A 102 11.44 -4.91 -6.47
N LEU A 103 11.97 -6.13 -6.28
CA LEU A 103 13.38 -6.44 -6.55
C LEU A 103 13.74 -6.20 -8.02
N VAL A 104 12.86 -6.58 -8.95
CA VAL A 104 13.05 -6.30 -10.39
C VAL A 104 13.07 -4.79 -10.66
N VAL A 105 12.14 -4.02 -10.09
CA VAL A 105 12.09 -2.57 -10.27
C VAL A 105 13.36 -1.91 -9.73
N VAL A 106 13.79 -2.25 -8.52
CA VAL A 106 15.02 -1.72 -7.91
C VAL A 106 16.25 -2.13 -8.73
N TRP A 107 16.32 -3.38 -9.20
CA TRP A 107 17.41 -3.85 -10.03
C TRP A 107 17.48 -3.10 -11.37
N CYS A 108 16.34 -2.92 -12.05
CA CYS A 108 16.23 -2.14 -13.28
C CYS A 108 16.63 -0.68 -13.05
N ALA A 109 16.08 -0.02 -12.03
CA ALA A 109 16.38 1.38 -11.71
C ALA A 109 17.88 1.59 -11.46
N ARG A 110 18.51 0.71 -10.69
CA ARG A 110 19.97 0.73 -10.47
C ARG A 110 20.76 0.56 -11.76
N ARG A 111 20.31 -0.28 -12.69
CA ARG A 111 20.99 -0.50 -13.98
C ARG A 111 20.91 0.71 -14.90
N TYR A 112 19.84 1.50 -14.81
CA TYR A 112 19.63 2.71 -15.61
C TYR A 112 20.06 4.00 -14.89
N GLY A 113 20.71 3.91 -13.72
CA GLY A 113 21.23 5.06 -12.99
C GLY A 113 20.16 5.89 -12.26
N VAL A 114 18.95 5.36 -12.09
CA VAL A 114 17.87 6.01 -11.34
C VAL A 114 17.95 5.53 -9.88
N ALA A 115 18.14 6.46 -8.94
CA ALA A 115 18.05 6.17 -7.51
C ALA A 115 16.57 6.28 -7.07
N LEU A 116 15.94 5.12 -6.81
CA LEU A 116 14.60 4.99 -6.20
C LEU A 116 14.69 4.69 -4.70
#